data_AF-A0AA40JI84-F1
#
_entry.id   AF-A0AA40JI84-F1
#
_cell.length_a   1.000
_cell.length_b   1.000
_cell.length_c   1.000
_cell.angle_alpha   90.00
_cell.angle_beta   90.00
_cell.angle_gamma   90.00
#
_symmetry.space_group_name_H-M   'P 1'
#
loop_
_entity.id
_entity.type
_entity.pdbx_description
1 polymer ?
#
loop_
_entity_poly.entity_id
_entity_poly.type
_entity_poly.pdbx_seq_one_letter_code
_entity_poly.pdbx_strand_id
1 'polypeptide(L)'
;MDRSAYELITIDATATAPKGLGRLPYATHPRVGEWVEIEVDEKAFMFEVVMVAHSSSGGLSDLYVRKVAQASEAVHSLCGAVTA
;
A
#
# COMPACT_ATOMS: atom_id res chain seq x y z
N MET A 1 -16.22 -19.72 -3.15
CA MET A 1 -15.01 -19.28 -3.87
C MET A 1 -13.98 -18.94 -2.81
N ASP A 2 -12.92 -19.72 -2.73
CA ASP A 2 -11.75 -19.36 -1.93
C ASP A 2 -11.16 -18.09 -2.55
N ARG A 3 -11.26 -16.95 -1.88
CA ARG A 3 -10.60 -15.71 -2.32
C ARG A 3 -9.15 -15.84 -1.88
N SER A 4 -8.34 -16.52 -2.68
CA SER A 4 -6.91 -16.58 -2.46
C SER A 4 -6.35 -15.16 -2.44
N ALA A 5 -5.79 -14.74 -1.32
CA ALA A 5 -5.15 -13.43 -1.20
C ALA A 5 -3.87 -13.39 -2.06
N TYR A 6 -3.54 -12.21 -2.58
CA TYR A 6 -2.29 -11.95 -3.27
C TYR A 6 -1.22 -11.65 -2.22
N GLU A 7 -0.21 -12.52 -2.14
CA GLU A 7 0.94 -12.36 -1.24
C GLU A 7 2.02 -11.53 -1.92
N LEU A 8 2.23 -10.28 -1.47
CA LEU A 8 3.18 -9.35 -2.09
C LEU A 8 4.23 -8.86 -1.09
N ILE A 9 5.45 -8.62 -1.56
CA ILE A 9 6.50 -7.96 -0.76
C ILE A 9 6.20 -6.46 -0.79
N THR A 10 5.94 -5.86 0.35
CA THR A 10 5.55 -4.45 0.46
C THR A 10 6.71 -3.60 0.95
N ILE A 11 6.99 -2.51 0.24
CA ILE A 11 8.15 -1.66 0.44
C ILE A 11 7.66 -0.21 0.55
N ASP A 12 7.93 0.42 1.69
CA ASP A 12 7.72 1.84 1.89
C ASP A 12 8.83 2.64 1.19
N ALA A 13 8.44 3.43 0.20
CA ALA A 13 9.29 4.32 -0.59
C ALA A 13 9.08 5.81 -0.25
N THR A 14 8.53 6.11 0.94
CA THR A 14 8.30 7.50 1.39
C THR A 14 9.59 8.27 1.61
N ALA A 15 10.60 7.61 2.19
CA ALA A 15 11.91 8.18 2.45
C ALA A 15 12.90 7.88 1.32
N THR A 16 14.03 8.59 1.30
CA THR A 16 15.10 8.40 0.30
C THR A 16 15.63 6.96 0.26
N ALA A 17 15.66 6.27 1.40
CA ALA A 17 16.01 4.86 1.49
C ALA A 17 14.72 4.04 1.68
N PRO A 18 14.37 3.14 0.75
CA PRO A 18 13.19 2.29 0.88
C PRO A 18 13.29 1.38 2.11
N LYS A 19 12.16 1.20 2.81
CA LYS A 19 12.03 0.33 3.99
C LYS A 19 11.07 -0.82 3.69
N GLY A 20 11.49 -2.06 3.91
CA GLY A 20 10.59 -3.21 3.83
C GLY A 20 9.51 -3.16 4.91
N LEU A 21 8.25 -3.33 4.51
CA LEU A 21 7.09 -3.51 5.41
C LEU A 21 6.71 -4.98 5.59
N GLY A 22 7.37 -5.88 4.85
CA GLY A 22 7.18 -7.33 4.95
C GLY A 22 6.35 -7.91 3.80
N ARG A 23 5.97 -9.18 3.94
CA ARG A 23 5.11 -9.87 2.98
C ARG A 23 3.67 -9.79 3.48
N LEU A 24 2.80 -9.11 2.73
CA LEU A 24 1.44 -8.79 3.16
C LEU A 24 0.40 -9.43 2.22
N PRO A 25 -0.72 -9.95 2.76
CA PRO A 25 -1.84 -10.44 1.98
C PRO A 25 -2.75 -9.30 1.50
N TYR A 26 -3.13 -9.32 0.23
CA TYR A 26 -4.11 -8.39 -0.35
C TYR A 26 -5.29 -9.13 -0.94
N ALA A 27 -6.52 -8.68 -0.66
CA ALA A 27 -7.74 -9.31 -1.20
C ALA A 27 -7.84 -9.21 -2.74
N THR A 28 -7.21 -8.18 -3.32
CA THR A 28 -7.08 -7.95 -4.75
C THR A 28 -5.65 -7.52 -5.04
N HIS A 29 -5.13 -7.82 -6.23
CA HIS A 29 -3.81 -7.34 -6.60
C HIS A 29 -3.83 -5.80 -6.72
N PRO A 30 -3.11 -5.04 -5.87
CA PRO A 30 -3.15 -3.58 -5.92
C PRO A 30 -2.54 -3.04 -7.21
N ARG A 31 -2.98 -1.85 -7.62
CA ARG A 31 -2.53 -1.13 -8.83
C ARG A 31 -1.94 0.23 -8.47
N VAL A 32 -1.07 0.75 -9.33
CA VAL A 32 -0.51 2.09 -9.17
C VAL A 32 -1.62 3.14 -9.08
N GLY A 33 -1.50 4.05 -8.10
CA GLY A 33 -2.49 5.08 -7.77
C GLY A 33 -3.57 4.64 -6.78
N GLU A 34 -3.73 3.34 -6.55
CA GLU A 34 -4.66 2.85 -5.51
C GLU A 34 -4.08 3.10 -4.11
N TRP A 35 -4.96 3.19 -3.12
CA TRP A 35 -4.57 3.27 -1.72
C TRP A 35 -4.71 1.91 -1.05
N VAL A 36 -3.73 1.58 -0.21
CA VAL A 36 -3.76 0.40 0.66
C VAL A 36 -3.66 0.85 2.12
N GLU A 37 -4.43 0.22 2.98
CA GLU A 37 -4.29 0.36 4.43
C GLU A 37 -3.29 -0.67 4.93
N ILE A 38 -2.31 -0.23 5.71
CA ILE A 38 -1.30 -1.10 6.32
C ILE A 38 -1.19 -0.73 7.79
N GLU A 39 -1.27 -1.74 8.66
CA GLU A 39 -1.04 -1.59 10.08
C GLU A 39 0.48 -1.63 10.38
N VAL A 40 0.99 -0.57 10.99
CA VAL A 40 2.37 -0.42 11.42
C VAL A 40 2.37 0.05 12.86
N ASP A 41 3.01 -0.69 13.76
CA ASP A 41 3.08 -0.37 15.19
C ASP A 41 1.69 -0.09 15.82
N GLU A 42 0.73 -1.01 15.59
CA GLU A 42 -0.67 -0.95 16.09
C GLU A 42 -1.48 0.25 15.56
N LYS A 43 -1.01 0.89 14.48
CA LYS A 43 -1.68 2.02 13.85
C LYS A 43 -1.92 1.77 12.37
N ALA A 44 -3.15 1.98 11.93
CA ALA A 44 -3.52 1.93 10.51
C ALA A 44 -3.07 3.21 9.80
N PHE A 45 -2.28 3.04 8.74
CA PHE A 45 -1.85 4.11 7.85
C PHE A 45 -2.32 3.83 6.42
N MET A 46 -2.69 4.89 5.71
CA MET A 46 -2.94 4.80 4.27
C MET A 46 -1.66 5.06 3.51
N PHE A 47 -1.40 4.23 2.50
CA PHE A 47 -0.32 4.40 1.56
C PHE A 47 -0.85 4.38 0.13
N GLU A 48 -0.31 5.23 -0.73
CA GLU A 48 -0.54 5.20 -2.17
C GLU A 48 0.42 4.20 -2.81
N VAL A 49 -0.07 3.31 -3.66
CA VAL A 49 0.76 2.44 -4.48
C VAL A 49 1.43 3.26 -5.57
N VAL A 50 2.75 3.36 -5.54
CA VAL A 50 3.52 4.16 -6.52
C VAL A 50 4.17 3.31 -7.60
N MET A 51 4.39 2.02 -7.34
CA MET A 51 4.93 1.07 -8.33
C MET A 51 4.55 -0.36 -7.96
N VAL A 52 4.31 -1.16 -8.99
CA VAL A 52 4.16 -2.62 -8.89
C VAL A 52 5.23 -3.24 -9.78
N ALA A 53 6.13 -4.03 -9.21
CA ALA A 53 7.18 -4.72 -9.96
C ALA A 53 6.91 -6.22 -9.96
N HIS A 54 6.58 -6.77 -11.13
CA HIS A 54 6.34 -8.19 -11.31
C HIS A 54 7.64 -8.92 -11.66
N SER A 55 7.88 -10.06 -11.01
CA SER A 55 9.03 -10.92 -11.34
C SER A 55 8.88 -11.56 -12.71
N SER A 56 9.91 -11.46 -13.55
CA SER A 56 9.98 -12.19 -14.83
C SER A 56 10.37 -13.66 -14.66
N SER A 57 10.77 -14.09 -13.47
CA SER A 57 11.20 -15.47 -13.16
C SER A 57 10.14 -16.28 -12.40
N GLY A 58 8.92 -15.77 -12.27
CA GLY A 58 7.83 -16.42 -11.56
C GLY A 58 7.88 -16.25 -10.03
N GLY A 59 8.71 -15.32 -9.53
CA GLY A 59 8.69 -14.90 -8.14
C GLY A 59 7.45 -14.06 -7.79
N LEU A 60 7.37 -13.63 -6.53
CA LEU A 60 6.34 -12.69 -6.08
C LEU A 60 6.50 -11.32 -6.75
N SER A 61 5.46 -10.50 -6.66
CA SER A 61 5.54 -9.09 -7.07
C SER A 61 5.91 -8.23 -5.86
N ASP A 62 6.71 -7.20 -6.11
CA ASP A 62 7.02 -6.16 -5.14
C ASP A 62 6.03 -5.01 -5.30
N LEU A 63 5.50 -4.53 -4.18
CA LEU A 63 4.58 -3.42 -4.08
C LEU A 63 5.29 -2.25 -3.39
N TYR A 64 5.58 -1.20 -4.15
CA TYR A 64 6.16 0.02 -3.60
C TYR A 64 5.04 1.00 -3.28
N VAL A 65 5.06 1.49 -2.04
CA VAL A 65 4.00 2.35 -1.51
C VAL A 65 4.61 3.62 -0.91
N ARG A 66 3.87 4.72 -0.96
CA ARG A 66 4.22 6.00 -0.34
C ARG A 66 3.18 6.36 0.69
N LYS A 67 3.61 6.65 1.92
CA LYS A 67 2.74 6.98 3.04
C LYS A 67 1.99 8.27 2.75
N VAL A 68 0.67 8.22 2.93
CA VAL A 68 -0.22 9.39 2.83
C VAL A 68 -0.35 10.03 4.21
N ALA A 69 -1.05 9.36 5.13
CA ALA A 69 -1.25 9.79 6.51
C ALA A 69 -1.76 8.62 7.37
N GLN A 70 -2.09 8.87 8.64
CA GLN A 70 -2.91 7.92 9.41
C GLN A 70 -4.26 7.72 8.70
N ALA A 71 -4.84 6.52 8.74
CA ALA A 71 -5.98 6.16 7.89
C ALA A 71 -7.17 7.11 8.06
N SER A 72 -7.53 7.44 9.31
CA SER A 72 -8.58 8.41 9.61
C SER A 72 -8.28 9.80 9.04
N GLU A 73 -7.05 10.29 9.22
CA GLU A 73 -6.62 11.60 8.71
C GLU A 73 -6.64 11.67 7.18
N ALA A 74 -6.20 10.61 6.50
CA ALA A 74 -6.19 10.51 5.05
C ALA A 74 -7.61 10.58 4.48
N VAL A 75 -8.56 9.85 5.08
CA VAL A 75 -9.98 9.89 4.68
C VAL A 75 -10.59 11.26 5.00
N HIS A 76 -10.31 11.84 6.17
CA HIS A 76 -10.79 13.18 6.51
C HIS A 76 -10.32 14.25 5.52
N SER A 77 -9.06 14.17 5.06
CA SER A 77 -8.51 15.09 4.06
C SER A 77 -9.28 15.02 2.74
N LEU A 78 -9.69 13.83 2.29
CA LEU A 78 -10.51 13.66 1.08
C LEU A 78 -11.90 14.28 1.23
N CYS A 79 -12.54 14.12 2.39
CA CYS A 79 -13.86 14.70 2.66
C CYS A 79 -13.82 16.23 2.82
N GLY A 80 -12.71 16.77 3.34
CA GLY A 80 -12.50 18.21 3.53
C GLY A 80 -11.99 18.95 2.29
N ALA A 81 -11.49 18.24 1.28
CA ALA A 81 -11.08 18.80 -0.01
C ALA A 81 -12.27 19.25 -0.89
N VAL A 82 -13.51 19.07 -0.45
CA VAL A 82 -14.67 19.80 -0.98
C VAL A 82 -14.82 21.10 -0.19
N THR A 83 -13.96 22.07 -0.43
CA THR A 83 -14.19 23.46 0.02
C THR A 83 -13.84 24.47 -1.08
N ALA A 84 -14.90 25.17 -1.50
CA ALA A 84 -15.04 26.31 -2.41
C ALA A 84 -14.96 26.06 -3.93
#